data_AF-A0A4Q6F275-F1
#
_entry.id   AF-A0A4Q6F275-F1
#
_cell.length_a   1.000
_cell.length_b   1.000
_cell.length_c   1.000
_cell.angle_alpha   90.00
_cell.angle_beta   90.00
_cell.angle_gamma   90.00
#
_symmetry.space_group_name_H-M   'P 1'
#
loop_
_entity.id
_entity.type
_entity.pdbx_description
1 polymer ?
#
loop_
_entity_poly.entity_id
_entity_poly.type
_entity_poly.pdbx_seq_one_letter_code
_entity_poly.pdbx_strand_id
1 'polypeptide(L)'
;GEILSSTSTKKLIAIMEGTATGLDRLKAGLPKDWKIAHKTGTSAKWNGIMAATNDVGLLKGPSGEVVAIAVFVADSKASNEERAAVISKAAALATNPLPN
;
A
#
# COMPACT_ATOMS: atom_id res chain seq x y z
N GLY A 1 6.22 -13.02 12.38
CA GLY A 1 4.78 -13.33 12.23
C GLY A 1 4.52 -14.68 12.84
N GLU A 2 3.29 -14.91 13.30
CA GLU A 2 2.94 -16.10 14.12
C GLU A 2 2.17 -17.17 13.33
N ILE A 3 1.66 -16.83 12.14
CA ILE A 3 0.78 -17.71 11.34
C ILE A 3 1.58 -18.69 10.48
N LEU A 4 2.67 -18.22 9.86
CA LEU A 4 3.51 -19.01 8.96
C LEU A 4 4.84 -19.31 9.64
N SER A 5 5.51 -20.39 9.22
CA SER A 5 6.90 -20.64 9.61
C SER A 5 7.79 -19.44 9.28
N SER A 6 8.93 -19.32 9.97
CA SER A 6 9.88 -18.23 9.73
C SER A 6 10.33 -18.16 8.27
N THR A 7 10.59 -19.30 7.64
CA THR A 7 10.95 -19.41 6.21
C THR A 7 9.82 -18.95 5.29
N SER A 8 8.58 -19.40 5.52
CA SER A 8 7.43 -19.00 4.71
C SER A 8 7.08 -17.52 4.89
N THR A 9 7.21 -16.99 6.12
CA THR A 9 7.03 -15.56 6.39
C THR A 9 8.05 -14.73 5.60
N LYS A 10 9.34 -15.09 5.63
CA LYS A 10 10.38 -14.40 4.85
C LYS A 10 10.08 -14.45 3.35
N LYS A 11 9.65 -15.61 2.83
CA LYS A 11 9.28 -15.78 1.42
C LYS A 11 8.10 -14.88 1.04
N LEU A 12 7.05 -14.84 1.86
CA LEU A 12 5.88 -14.00 1.61
C LEU A 12 6.24 -12.51 1.58
N ILE A 13 7.03 -12.06 2.57
CA ILE A 13 7.49 -10.67 2.63
C ILE A 13 8.33 -10.33 1.39
N ALA A 14 9.26 -11.18 0.97
CA ALA A 14 10.06 -10.96 -0.23
C ALA A 14 9.19 -10.86 -1.50
N ILE A 15 8.15 -11.69 -1.62
CA ILE A 15 7.18 -11.61 -2.72
C ILE A 15 6.46 -10.25 -2.71
N MET A 16 6.00 -9.81 -1.54
CA MET A 16 5.30 -8.53 -1.37
C MET A 16 6.21 -7.31 -1.61
N GLU A 17 7.48 -7.39 -1.24
CA GLU A 17 8.51 -6.37 -1.54
C GLU A 17 8.81 -6.30 -3.06
N GLY A 18 8.64 -7.42 -3.77
CA GLY A 18 8.79 -7.52 -5.23
C GLY A 18 7.54 -7.13 -6.04
N THR A 19 6.47 -6.64 -5.43
CA THR A 19 5.25 -6.25 -6.13
C THR A 19 5.53 -5.13 -7.16
N ALA A 20 5.19 -5.40 -8.43
CA ALA A 20 5.40 -4.47 -9.55
C ALA A 20 4.17 -3.62 -9.91
N THR A 21 3.00 -3.93 -9.35
CA THR A 21 1.73 -3.23 -9.62
C THR A 21 1.51 -2.05 -8.68
N GLY A 22 0.76 -1.03 -9.11
CA GLY A 22 0.31 0.07 -8.23
C GLY A 22 1.46 0.92 -7.69
N LEU A 23 2.48 1.18 -8.53
CA LEU A 23 3.63 2.01 -8.15
C LEU A 23 3.22 3.46 -7.84
N ASP A 24 2.05 3.88 -8.30
CA ASP A 24 1.37 5.16 -8.08
C ASP A 24 0.55 5.22 -6.76
N ARG A 25 0.50 4.13 -5.99
CA ARG A 25 -0.33 3.99 -4.76
C ARG A 25 0.51 4.19 -3.50
N LEU A 26 0.50 3.23 -2.56
CA LEU A 26 1.20 3.38 -1.28
C LEU A 26 2.67 3.74 -1.51
N LYS A 27 3.33 3.05 -2.46
CA LYS A 27 4.74 3.27 -2.79
C LYS A 27 5.06 4.70 -3.23
N ALA A 28 4.16 5.37 -3.95
CA ALA A 28 4.37 6.75 -4.41
C ALA A 28 4.31 7.78 -3.27
N GLY A 29 3.69 7.43 -2.15
CA GLY A 29 3.57 8.33 -0.99
C GLY A 29 4.71 8.22 0.01
N LEU A 30 5.62 7.25 -0.16
CA LEU A 30 6.66 6.98 0.82
C LEU A 30 7.84 7.95 0.69
N PRO A 31 8.46 8.35 1.81
CA PRO A 31 9.78 8.93 1.80
C PRO A 31 10.79 7.98 1.14
N LYS A 32 11.84 8.54 0.54
CA LYS A 32 12.79 7.80 -0.32
C LYS A 32 13.52 6.64 0.38
N ASP A 33 13.72 6.74 1.68
CA ASP A 33 14.42 5.79 2.54
C ASP A 33 13.51 4.73 3.16
N TRP A 34 12.19 4.86 2.99
CA TRP A 34 11.23 3.84 3.40
C TRP A 34 11.12 2.70 2.39
N LYS A 35 10.90 1.50 2.91
CA LYS A 35 10.64 0.29 2.11
C LYS A 35 9.19 -0.13 2.27
N ILE A 36 8.69 -0.90 1.30
CA ILE A 36 7.32 -1.40 1.31
C ILE A 36 7.26 -2.86 0.88
N ALA A 37 6.48 -3.64 1.62
CA ALA A 37 5.98 -4.95 1.24
C ALA A 37 4.46 -4.83 1.08
N HIS A 38 3.91 -4.92 -0.12
CA HIS A 38 2.48 -4.66 -0.35
C HIS A 38 1.82 -5.58 -1.38
N LYS A 39 0.49 -5.51 -1.42
CA LYS A 39 -0.32 -6.09 -2.48
C LYS A 39 -1.50 -5.17 -2.83
N THR A 40 -1.65 -4.95 -4.13
CA THR A 40 -2.72 -4.16 -4.73
C THR A 40 -4.00 -4.96 -4.98
N GLY A 41 -5.13 -4.26 -5.06
CA GLY A 41 -6.39 -4.76 -5.62
C GLY A 41 -7.05 -3.71 -6.52
N THR A 42 -7.64 -4.12 -7.64
CA THR A 42 -8.33 -3.20 -8.56
C THR A 42 -9.49 -3.95 -9.21
N SER A 43 -10.70 -3.40 -9.18
CA SER A 43 -11.84 -3.96 -9.89
C SER A 43 -11.84 -3.54 -11.37
N ALA A 44 -12.69 -4.17 -12.18
CA ALA A 44 -13.12 -3.59 -13.43
C ALA A 44 -14.06 -2.39 -13.18
N LYS A 45 -14.26 -1.57 -14.22
CA LYS A 45 -15.26 -0.50 -14.23
C LYS A 45 -16.61 -1.06 -14.65
N TRP A 46 -17.66 -0.77 -13.90
CA TRP A 46 -19.05 -1.10 -14.26
C TRP A 46 -19.94 0.13 -14.06
N ASN A 47 -20.73 0.48 -15.08
CA ASN A 47 -21.58 1.69 -15.08
C ASN A 47 -20.85 2.98 -14.65
N GLY A 48 -19.61 3.14 -15.11
CA GLY A 48 -18.78 4.30 -14.77
C GLY A 48 -18.14 4.25 -13.37
N ILE A 49 -18.40 3.22 -12.57
CA ILE A 49 -17.93 3.08 -11.19
C ILE A 49 -16.82 2.04 -11.12
N MET A 50 -15.78 2.34 -10.35
CA MET A 50 -14.76 1.40 -9.92
C MET A 50 -15.11 0.94 -8.50
N ALA A 51 -15.55 -0.31 -8.37
CA ALA A 51 -15.93 -0.88 -7.08
C ALA A 51 -14.74 -0.96 -6.09
N ALA A 52 -13.51 -1.14 -6.60
CA ALA A 52 -12.32 -1.20 -5.76
C ALA A 52 -11.07 -0.64 -6.43
N THR A 53 -10.32 0.17 -5.69
CA THR A 53 -8.92 0.50 -5.94
C THR A 53 -8.22 0.52 -4.58
N ASN A 54 -7.48 -0.54 -4.29
CA ASN A 54 -6.97 -0.85 -2.95
C ASN A 54 -5.47 -1.09 -2.97
N ASP A 55 -4.84 -0.90 -1.81
CA ASP A 55 -3.47 -1.31 -1.58
C ASP A 55 -3.25 -1.55 -0.08
N VAL A 56 -2.59 -2.65 0.25
CA VAL A 56 -2.38 -3.10 1.64
C VAL A 56 -0.94 -3.55 1.79
N GLY A 57 -0.27 -3.11 2.85
CA GLY A 57 1.13 -3.45 3.05
C GLY A 57 1.73 -3.08 4.40
N LEU A 58 3.02 -3.40 4.50
CA LEU A 58 3.91 -3.04 5.60
C LEU A 58 4.91 -2.00 5.08
N LEU A 59 4.91 -0.83 5.71
CA LEU A 59 5.87 0.23 5.47
C LEU A 59 6.98 0.09 6.51
N LYS A 60 8.24 0.14 6.08
CA LYS A 60 9.40 -0.02 6.97
C LYS A 60 10.27 1.23 6.90
N GLY A 61 10.43 1.89 8.03
CA GLY A 61 11.29 3.06 8.19
C GLY A 61 12.76 2.68 8.32
N PRO A 62 13.68 3.65 8.12
CA PRO A 62 15.12 3.42 8.21
C PRO A 62 15.60 3.14 9.64
N SER A 63 14.84 3.51 10.68
CA SER A 63 15.19 3.32 12.09
C SER A 63 14.52 2.08 12.71
N GLY A 64 13.87 1.26 11.89
CA GLY A 64 13.25 0.00 12.30
C GLY A 64 11.74 0.09 12.54
N GLU A 65 11.12 1.23 12.27
CA GLU A 65 9.68 1.42 12.33
C GLU A 65 8.98 0.48 11.37
N VAL A 66 7.84 -0.07 11.81
CA VAL A 66 6.96 -0.85 10.94
C VAL A 66 5.54 -0.35 11.10
N VAL A 67 4.97 0.14 10.00
CA VAL A 67 3.57 0.58 9.93
C VAL A 67 2.80 -0.39 9.04
N ALA A 68 1.79 -1.05 9.60
CA ALA A 68 0.82 -1.78 8.80
C ALA A 68 -0.27 -0.81 8.31
N ILE A 69 -0.55 -0.80 7.02
CA ILE A 69 -1.54 0.08 6.40
C ILE A 69 -2.42 -0.69 5.41
N ALA A 70 -3.70 -0.36 5.41
CA ALA A 70 -4.66 -0.88 4.45
C ALA A 70 -5.56 0.26 3.97
N VAL A 71 -5.55 0.53 2.66
CA VAL A 71 -6.37 1.59 2.07
C VAL A 71 -7.30 0.99 1.03
N PHE A 72 -8.59 1.30 1.18
CA PHE A 72 -9.65 0.87 0.29
C PHE A 72 -10.37 2.09 -0.28
N VAL A 73 -10.34 2.26 -1.60
CA VAL A 73 -11.15 3.25 -2.30
C VAL A 73 -12.27 2.51 -3.03
N ALA A 74 -13.48 2.61 -2.49
CA ALA A 74 -14.66 1.91 -2.98
C ALA A 74 -15.58 2.82 -3.80
N ASP A 75 -16.37 2.20 -4.68
CA ASP A 75 -17.51 2.81 -5.42
C ASP A 75 -17.25 4.21 -5.99
N SER A 76 -16.09 4.37 -6.62
CA SER A 76 -15.61 5.67 -7.06
C SER A 76 -15.75 5.87 -8.57
N LYS A 77 -16.31 7.01 -8.95
CA LYS A 77 -16.37 7.51 -10.34
C LYS A 77 -15.14 8.30 -10.77
N ALA A 78 -14.20 8.54 -9.84
CA ALA A 78 -13.01 9.36 -10.07
C ALA A 78 -12.10 8.78 -11.17
N SER A 79 -11.06 9.51 -11.56
CA SER A 79 -10.03 8.96 -12.43
C SER A 79 -9.18 7.91 -11.71
N ASN A 80 -8.30 7.20 -12.44
CA ASN A 80 -7.35 6.29 -11.79
C ASN A 80 -6.34 7.05 -10.93
N GLU A 81 -5.87 8.18 -11.45
CA GLU A 81 -4.89 9.06 -10.83
C GLU A 81 -5.43 9.61 -9.50
N GLU A 82 -6.69 10.07 -9.47
CA GLU A 82 -7.32 10.58 -8.25
C GLU A 82 -7.43 9.50 -7.16
N ARG A 83 -7.86 8.28 -7.52
CA ARG A 83 -7.95 7.17 -6.57
C ARG A 83 -6.57 6.74 -6.06
N ALA A 84 -5.57 6.66 -6.95
CA ALA A 84 -4.20 6.33 -6.58
C ALA A 84 -3.60 7.40 -5.67
N ALA A 85 -3.86 8.68 -5.95
CA ALA A 85 -3.41 9.81 -5.12
C ALA A 85 -3.97 9.77 -3.69
N VAL A 86 -5.22 9.34 -3.50
CA VAL A 86 -5.77 9.13 -2.15
C VAL A 86 -4.94 8.10 -1.38
N ILE A 87 -4.60 6.97 -2.01
CA ILE A 87 -3.81 5.90 -1.40
C ILE A 87 -2.38 6.37 -1.10
N SER A 88 -1.75 7.06 -2.06
CA SER A 88 -0.42 7.65 -1.89
C SER A 88 -0.40 8.65 -0.72
N LYS A 89 -1.38 9.55 -0.65
CA LYS A 89 -1.47 10.54 0.44
C LYS A 89 -1.67 9.89 1.81
N ALA A 90 -2.43 8.81 1.90
CA ALA A 90 -2.57 8.05 3.14
C ALA A 90 -1.23 7.46 3.61
N ALA A 91 -0.42 6.91 2.70
CA ALA A 91 0.92 6.42 3.02
C ALA A 91 1.86 7.55 3.49
N ALA A 92 1.82 8.71 2.81
CA ALA A 92 2.61 9.86 3.20
C ALA A 92 2.26 10.34 4.62
N LEU A 93 0.97 10.43 4.95
CA LEU A 93 0.52 10.82 6.29
C LEU A 93 0.91 9.81 7.37
N ALA A 94 0.86 8.50 7.06
CA ALA A 94 1.21 7.45 7.99
C ALA A 94 2.71 7.31 8.27
N THR A 95 3.56 7.90 7.42
CA THR A 95 5.03 7.84 7.53
C THR A 95 5.67 9.17 7.89
N ASN A 96 4.88 10.25 7.93
CA ASN A 96 5.30 11.49 8.55
C ASN A 96 5.46 11.23 10.06
N PRO A 97 6.49 11.80 10.72
CA PRO A 97 6.60 11.68 12.17
C PRO A 97 5.29 12.20 12.78
N LEU A 98 4.60 11.33 13.51
CA LEU A 98 3.45 11.74 14.32
C LEU A 98 3.95 12.87 15.22
N PRO A 99 3.27 14.03 15.27
CA PRO A 99 3.63 15.04 16.24
C PRO A 99 3.55 14.39 17.62
N ASN A 100 4.66 14.47 18.36
CA ASN A 100 4.73 14.07 19.77
C ASN A 100 3.68 14.82 20.59
#